data_AF-H8X3U9-F1
#
_entry.id   AF-H8X3U9-F1
#
_cell.length_a   1.000
_cell.length_b   1.000
_cell.length_c   1.000
_cell.angle_alpha   90.00
_cell.angle_beta   90.00
_cell.angle_gamma   90.00
#
_symmetry.space_group_name_H-M   'P 1'
#
loop_
_entity.id
_entity.type
_entity.pdbx_description
1 polymer ?
#
loop_
_entity_poly.entity_id
_entity_poly.type
_entity_poly.pdbx_seq_one_letter_code
_entity_poly.pdbx_strand_id
1 'polypeptide(L)'
;MTITPWKVNTEKNHELIEFAKNSLNHAPHDNENYQRMISGMSYNPGEQQLTNVRMNARDYLLDYGNFRFRDYKTADEFADAKRDYLAKFIGHVGSGTFMEYPIFFDYGFNTYLGKNFYSNFNLTILDCSVVKIGDNVMCGTNVSILTPGHPIDPNLRVYGEHDQVLENAFPVTIGDNCWLCGGCTIIGGVTIGEGCVIGAGSVVTKDVPANSLVIGVPARVVKTMDPKDKSVDLRQIMKEYKIEEFETASYNIN
;
A
#
# COMPACT_ATOMS: atom_id res chain seq x y z
N MET A 1 -15.47 -6.94 21.70
CA MET A 1 -15.26 -6.31 20.38
C MET A 1 -14.40 -7.28 19.57
N THR A 2 -15.02 -8.18 18.83
CA THR A 2 -14.30 -9.23 18.08
C THR A 2 -13.68 -8.58 16.84
N ILE A 3 -12.36 -8.40 16.86
CA ILE A 3 -11.58 -8.48 15.64
C ILE A 3 -11.82 -9.92 15.21
N THR A 4 -12.71 -10.16 14.25
CA THR A 4 -12.90 -11.51 13.73
C THR A 4 -11.52 -11.99 13.32
N PRO A 5 -10.98 -13.06 13.91
CA PRO A 5 -9.70 -13.57 13.45
C PRO A 5 -9.87 -13.81 11.97
N TRP A 6 -9.02 -13.16 11.19
CA TRP A 6 -8.67 -13.50 9.82
C TRP A 6 -8.93 -14.97 9.56
N LYS A 7 -10.12 -15.31 9.06
CA LYS A 7 -10.47 -16.71 8.85
C LYS A 7 -9.57 -17.16 7.72
N VAL A 8 -8.61 -18.01 8.03
CA VAL A 8 -7.69 -18.57 7.04
C VAL A 8 -8.52 -19.21 5.95
N ASN A 9 -8.25 -18.84 4.70
CA ASN A 9 -8.95 -19.42 3.56
C ASN A 9 -8.49 -20.86 3.37
N THR A 10 -9.44 -21.74 3.04
CA THR A 10 -9.17 -23.15 2.75
C THR A 10 -8.90 -23.39 1.27
N GLU A 11 -9.15 -22.40 0.43
CA GLU A 11 -9.03 -22.47 -1.03
C GLU A 11 -8.30 -21.22 -1.54
N LYS A 12 -7.70 -21.35 -2.73
CA LYS A 12 -7.01 -20.24 -3.39
C LYS A 12 -8.01 -19.22 -3.90
N ASN A 13 -7.64 -17.94 -3.82
CA ASN A 13 -8.38 -16.87 -4.47
C ASN A 13 -7.88 -16.73 -5.91
N HIS A 14 -8.57 -17.40 -6.84
CA HIS A 14 -8.18 -17.43 -8.25
C HIS A 14 -8.21 -16.05 -8.92
N GLU A 15 -9.17 -15.18 -8.55
CA GLU A 15 -9.24 -13.81 -9.07
C GLU A 15 -8.02 -12.98 -8.66
N LEU A 16 -7.58 -13.13 -7.39
CA LEU A 16 -6.42 -12.42 -6.88
C LEU A 16 -5.10 -12.93 -7.48
N ILE A 17 -4.99 -14.25 -7.70
CA ILE A 17 -3.85 -14.84 -8.41
C ILE A 17 -3.79 -14.35 -9.85
N GLU A 18 -4.94 -14.31 -10.54
CA GLU A 18 -5.02 -13.81 -11.91
C GLU A 18 -4.66 -12.32 -11.99
N PHE A 19 -5.17 -11.50 -11.06
CA PHE A 19 -4.78 -10.11 -10.94
C PHE A 19 -3.27 -9.97 -10.74
N ALA A 20 -2.69 -10.70 -9.78
CA ALA A 20 -1.26 -10.65 -9.52
C ALA A 20 -0.45 -11.01 -10.77
N LYS A 21 -0.82 -12.09 -11.47
CA LYS A 21 -0.15 -12.54 -12.68
C LYS A 21 -0.20 -11.50 -13.81
N ASN A 22 -1.32 -10.78 -13.94
CA ASN A 22 -1.55 -9.85 -15.04
C ASN A 22 -1.06 -8.44 -14.76
N SER A 23 -0.92 -8.06 -13.48
CA SER A 23 -0.70 -6.66 -13.08
C SER A 23 0.54 -6.44 -12.21
N LEU A 24 1.16 -7.49 -11.68
CA LEU A 24 2.31 -7.39 -10.79
C LEU A 24 3.54 -8.06 -11.40
N ASN A 25 4.58 -7.26 -11.60
CA ASN A 25 5.88 -7.73 -12.09
C ASN A 25 6.70 -8.38 -10.97
N HIS A 26 7.75 -9.11 -11.35
CA HIS A 26 8.80 -9.68 -10.46
C HIS A 26 8.36 -10.82 -9.51
N ALA A 27 7.06 -11.00 -9.31
CA ALA A 27 6.54 -12.03 -8.42
C ALA A 27 6.69 -13.46 -8.98
N PRO A 28 6.91 -14.48 -8.13
CA PRO A 28 7.05 -15.87 -8.55
C PRO A 28 5.67 -16.53 -8.79
N HIS A 29 4.95 -16.10 -9.82
CA HIS A 29 3.55 -16.46 -10.07
C HIS A 29 3.27 -17.97 -10.18
N ASP A 30 4.24 -18.75 -10.64
CA ASP A 30 4.11 -20.21 -10.79
C ASP A 30 4.42 -20.98 -9.48
N ASN A 31 4.88 -20.30 -8.42
CA ASN A 31 5.13 -20.91 -7.13
C ASN A 31 3.81 -21.16 -6.36
N GLU A 32 3.57 -22.40 -5.97
CA GLU A 32 2.38 -22.84 -5.25
C GLU A 32 2.22 -22.15 -3.89
N ASN A 33 3.30 -22.04 -3.13
CA ASN A 33 3.32 -21.44 -1.80
C ASN A 33 3.08 -19.92 -1.85
N TYR A 34 3.58 -19.24 -2.88
CA TYR A 34 3.27 -17.85 -3.22
C TYR A 34 1.78 -17.67 -3.54
N GLN A 35 1.20 -18.53 -4.38
CA GLN A 35 -0.23 -18.49 -4.68
C GLN A 35 -1.10 -18.65 -3.43
N ARG A 36 -0.69 -19.55 -2.51
CA ARG A 36 -1.34 -19.71 -1.20
C ARG A 36 -1.21 -18.45 -0.34
N MET A 37 0.01 -17.90 -0.27
CA MET A 37 0.35 -16.69 0.50
C MET A 37 -0.54 -15.51 0.14
N ILE A 38 -0.64 -15.17 -1.15
CA ILE A 38 -1.45 -14.01 -1.57
C ILE A 38 -2.96 -14.28 -1.41
N SER A 39 -3.39 -15.55 -1.45
CA SER A 39 -4.81 -15.94 -1.39
C SER A 39 -5.44 -15.92 0.01
N GLY A 40 -4.71 -15.59 1.08
CA GLY A 40 -5.20 -15.72 2.45
C GLY A 40 -5.25 -17.14 2.98
N MET A 41 -4.62 -18.09 2.28
CA MET A 41 -4.41 -19.44 2.80
C MET A 41 -3.17 -19.46 3.71
N SER A 42 -3.08 -20.49 4.54
CA SER A 42 -1.82 -20.78 5.24
C SER A 42 -0.71 -21.10 4.25
N TYR A 43 0.43 -20.45 4.40
CA TYR A 43 1.63 -20.66 3.61
C TYR A 43 2.85 -20.79 4.51
N ASN A 44 3.94 -21.33 3.97
CA ASN A 44 5.22 -21.44 4.66
C ASN A 44 6.10 -20.20 4.36
N PRO A 45 6.29 -19.25 5.30
CA PRO A 45 7.11 -18.05 5.08
C PRO A 45 8.61 -18.36 5.02
N GLY A 46 9.02 -19.52 5.54
CA GLY A 46 10.39 -20.04 5.53
C GLY A 46 10.76 -20.81 4.26
N GLU A 47 9.84 -20.98 3.30
CA GLU A 47 10.18 -21.57 2.01
C GLU A 47 11.32 -20.77 1.36
N GLN A 48 12.33 -21.48 0.85
CA GLN A 48 13.58 -20.89 0.38
C GLN A 48 13.36 -19.85 -0.73
N GLN A 49 12.46 -20.10 -1.68
CA GLN A 49 12.19 -19.15 -2.76
C GLN A 49 11.62 -17.83 -2.22
N LEU A 50 10.56 -17.89 -1.39
CA LEU A 50 9.98 -16.70 -0.75
C LEU A 50 11.00 -15.98 0.14
N THR A 51 11.81 -16.72 0.88
CA THR A 51 12.86 -16.16 1.73
C THR A 51 13.89 -15.39 0.92
N ASN A 52 14.39 -15.98 -0.17
CA ASN A 52 15.38 -15.34 -1.02
C ASN A 52 14.84 -14.04 -1.64
N VAL A 53 13.63 -14.06 -2.20
CA VAL A 53 13.06 -12.86 -2.83
C VAL A 53 12.73 -11.76 -1.80
N ARG A 54 12.34 -12.12 -0.58
CA ARG A 54 12.14 -11.19 0.55
C ARG A 54 13.45 -10.56 1.03
N MET A 55 14.56 -11.30 0.97
CA MET A 55 15.88 -10.77 1.29
C MET A 55 16.40 -9.86 0.18
N ASN A 56 16.18 -10.19 -1.09
CA ASN A 56 16.54 -9.33 -2.23
C ASN A 56 15.86 -7.96 -2.15
N ALA A 57 14.61 -7.89 -1.66
CA ALA A 57 13.92 -6.62 -1.43
C ALA A 57 14.73 -5.66 -0.52
N ARG A 58 15.52 -6.19 0.42
CA ARG A 58 16.34 -5.38 1.34
C ARG A 58 17.47 -4.65 0.63
N ASP A 59 18.09 -5.30 -0.35
CA ASP A 59 19.13 -4.68 -1.18
C ASP A 59 18.54 -3.52 -1.99
N TYR A 60 17.36 -3.70 -2.61
CA TYR A 60 16.67 -2.62 -3.32
C TYR A 60 16.34 -1.43 -2.41
N LEU A 61 15.91 -1.68 -1.17
CA LEU A 61 15.60 -0.62 -0.21
C LEU A 61 16.85 0.17 0.22
N LEU A 62 17.99 -0.51 0.39
CA LEU A 62 19.28 0.14 0.69
C LEU A 62 19.75 1.02 -0.47
N ASP A 63 19.68 0.49 -1.69
CA ASP A 63 20.01 1.22 -2.90
C ASP A 63 19.09 2.42 -3.14
N TYR A 64 17.78 2.29 -2.89
CA TYR A 64 16.83 3.40 -2.99
C TYR A 64 17.20 4.55 -2.04
N GLY A 65 17.70 4.21 -0.84
CA GLY A 65 18.21 5.19 0.13
C GLY A 65 19.48 5.94 -0.30
N ASN A 66 20.20 5.44 -1.32
CA ASN A 66 21.45 6.05 -1.79
C ASN A 66 21.24 7.20 -2.78
N PHE A 67 20.02 7.42 -3.26
CA PHE A 67 19.70 8.54 -4.16
C PHE A 67 19.94 9.88 -3.48
N ARG A 68 20.72 10.75 -4.11
CA ARG A 68 21.04 12.09 -3.59
C ARG A 68 20.64 13.15 -4.61
N PHE A 69 19.86 14.14 -4.17
CA PHE A 69 19.38 15.19 -5.05
C PHE A 69 20.49 15.94 -5.79
N ARG A 70 21.65 16.16 -5.15
CA ARG A 70 22.82 16.82 -5.76
C ARG A 70 23.39 16.13 -7.00
N ASP A 71 23.02 14.88 -7.26
CA ASP A 71 23.47 14.12 -8.42
C ASP A 71 22.56 14.36 -9.66
N TYR A 72 21.53 15.21 -9.51
CA TYR A 72 20.51 15.52 -10.53
C TYR A 72 20.38 17.04 -10.73
N LYS A 73 19.87 17.47 -11.89
CA LYS A 73 19.77 18.91 -12.22
C LYS A 73 18.46 19.52 -11.75
N THR A 74 17.37 18.74 -11.76
CA THR A 74 16.03 19.19 -11.40
C THR A 74 15.34 18.22 -10.44
N ALA A 75 14.30 18.70 -9.76
CA ALA A 75 13.45 17.87 -8.90
C ALA A 75 12.75 16.76 -9.71
N ASP A 76 12.31 17.07 -10.93
CA ASP A 76 11.62 16.11 -11.80
C ASP A 76 12.56 14.97 -12.24
N GLU A 77 13.81 15.29 -12.63
CA GLU A 77 14.81 14.27 -12.96
C GLU A 77 15.09 13.34 -11.77
N PHE A 78 15.19 13.91 -10.56
CA PHE A 78 15.40 13.14 -9.33
C PHE A 78 14.19 12.25 -9.01
N ALA A 79 12.98 12.79 -9.12
CA ALA A 79 11.74 12.06 -8.86
C ALA A 79 11.54 10.91 -9.86
N ASP A 80 11.74 11.17 -11.15
CA ASP A 80 11.64 10.17 -12.21
C ASP A 80 12.66 9.05 -12.02
N ALA A 81 13.93 9.38 -11.73
CA ALA A 81 14.95 8.38 -11.50
C ALA A 81 14.65 7.49 -10.27
N LYS A 82 14.11 8.09 -9.20
CA LYS A 82 13.65 7.33 -8.02
C LYS A 82 12.46 6.42 -8.37
N ARG A 83 11.47 6.92 -9.12
CA ARG A 83 10.32 6.13 -9.57
C ARG A 83 10.77 4.94 -10.43
N ASP A 84 11.63 5.19 -11.41
CA ASP A 84 12.12 4.14 -12.31
C ASP A 84 12.92 3.08 -11.55
N TYR A 85 13.61 3.47 -10.48
CA TYR A 85 14.25 2.52 -9.58
C TYR A 85 13.24 1.68 -8.79
N LEU A 86 12.15 2.28 -8.25
CA LEU A 86 11.10 1.53 -7.57
C LEU A 86 10.50 0.43 -8.47
N ALA A 87 10.31 0.73 -9.76
CA ALA A 87 9.76 -0.22 -10.74
C ALA A 87 10.61 -1.48 -10.93
N LYS A 88 11.86 -1.51 -10.44
CA LYS A 88 12.72 -2.71 -10.49
C LYS A 88 12.29 -3.81 -9.50
N PHE A 89 11.54 -3.48 -8.46
CA PHE A 89 11.14 -4.45 -7.44
C PHE A 89 9.70 -4.31 -6.96
N ILE A 90 9.08 -3.13 -7.09
CA ILE A 90 7.64 -2.95 -6.85
C ILE A 90 6.85 -3.53 -8.03
N GLY A 91 5.72 -4.18 -7.74
CA GLY A 91 4.95 -4.94 -8.73
C GLY A 91 4.41 -4.05 -9.86
N HIS A 92 3.90 -2.87 -9.50
CA HIS A 92 3.52 -1.83 -10.45
C HIS A 92 3.71 -0.44 -9.83
N VAL A 93 4.28 0.49 -10.62
CA VAL A 93 4.53 1.88 -10.21
C VAL A 93 3.95 2.81 -11.28
N GLY A 94 2.87 3.53 -10.95
CA GLY A 94 2.29 4.50 -11.85
C GLY A 94 3.14 5.76 -12.04
N SER A 95 2.92 6.47 -13.15
CA SER A 95 3.54 7.77 -13.43
C SER A 95 3.31 8.76 -12.29
N GLY A 96 4.28 9.63 -12.01
CA GLY A 96 4.17 10.63 -10.94
C GLY A 96 4.28 10.05 -9.52
N THR A 97 4.56 8.76 -9.36
CA THR A 97 4.81 8.17 -8.04
C THR A 97 6.09 8.73 -7.41
N PHE A 98 6.01 9.15 -6.15
CA PHE A 98 7.16 9.58 -5.37
C PHE A 98 7.05 9.11 -3.92
N MET A 99 8.15 8.61 -3.35
CA MET A 99 8.21 8.19 -1.96
C MET A 99 9.41 8.81 -1.25
N GLU A 100 9.13 9.40 -0.10
CA GLU A 100 10.18 9.88 0.79
C GLU A 100 10.87 8.70 1.49
N TYR A 101 12.21 8.74 1.53
CA TYR A 101 13.00 7.71 2.22
C TYR A 101 13.09 8.03 3.72
N PRO A 102 12.97 7.05 4.63
CA PRO A 102 12.95 5.61 4.36
C PRO A 102 11.56 5.04 4.05
N ILE A 103 11.58 3.97 3.27
CA ILE A 103 10.42 3.13 2.95
C ILE A 103 10.74 1.69 3.33
N PHE A 104 9.71 0.91 3.67
CA PHE A 104 9.85 -0.46 4.12
C PHE A 104 8.82 -1.35 3.44
N PHE A 105 9.30 -2.45 2.84
CA PHE A 105 8.48 -3.46 2.18
C PHE A 105 8.86 -4.85 2.65
N ASP A 106 7.96 -5.84 2.56
CA ASP A 106 8.39 -7.23 2.69
C ASP A 106 9.03 -7.73 1.40
N TYR A 107 8.28 -7.62 0.31
CA TYR A 107 8.66 -8.10 -1.02
C TYR A 107 8.72 -6.98 -2.04
N GLY A 108 7.81 -6.00 -1.95
CA GLY A 108 7.61 -4.94 -2.94
C GLY A 108 6.75 -5.37 -4.12
N PHE A 109 7.01 -6.56 -4.69
CA PHE A 109 6.34 -7.03 -5.90
C PHE A 109 4.85 -7.31 -5.73
N ASN A 110 4.35 -7.42 -4.50
CA ASN A 110 2.92 -7.62 -4.24
C ASN A 110 2.14 -6.31 -4.19
N THR A 111 2.81 -5.17 -4.38
CA THR A 111 2.20 -3.85 -4.33
C THR A 111 1.92 -3.30 -5.74
N TYR A 112 0.68 -2.91 -5.97
CA TYR A 112 0.24 -2.13 -7.12
C TYR A 112 0.03 -0.68 -6.70
N LEU A 113 0.76 0.24 -7.31
CA LEU A 113 0.60 1.68 -7.10
C LEU A 113 0.05 2.32 -8.37
N GLY A 114 -1.08 3.02 -8.24
CA GLY A 114 -1.64 3.86 -9.28
C GLY A 114 -0.75 5.06 -9.61
N LYS A 115 -1.29 5.98 -10.41
CA LYS A 115 -0.64 7.23 -10.81
C LYS A 115 -0.62 8.20 -9.64
N ASN A 116 0.39 9.07 -9.62
CA ASN A 116 0.50 10.19 -8.68
C ASN A 116 0.43 9.74 -7.20
N PHE A 117 0.92 8.53 -6.90
CA PHE A 117 1.04 8.06 -5.52
C PHE A 117 2.14 8.85 -4.81
N TYR A 118 1.81 9.45 -3.68
CA TYR A 118 2.79 10.13 -2.84
C TYR A 118 2.85 9.47 -1.47
N SER A 119 4.05 9.22 -0.96
CA SER A 119 4.24 8.93 0.46
C SER A 119 5.28 9.83 1.10
N ASN A 120 4.94 10.30 2.28
CA ASN A 120 5.88 10.95 3.19
C ASN A 120 6.73 9.88 3.92
N PHE A 121 7.65 10.34 4.79
CA PHE A 121 8.66 9.49 5.42
C PHE A 121 8.08 8.28 6.17
N ASN A 122 8.84 7.18 6.18
CA ASN A 122 8.57 5.98 6.96
C ASN A 122 7.29 5.23 6.55
N LEU A 123 6.95 5.23 5.27
CA LEU A 123 5.91 4.32 4.75
C LEU A 123 6.36 2.86 4.97
N THR A 124 5.50 2.06 5.59
CA THR A 124 5.71 0.62 5.76
C THR A 124 4.57 -0.15 5.09
N ILE A 125 4.90 -1.01 4.12
CA ILE A 125 3.95 -1.91 3.46
C ILE A 125 4.45 -3.35 3.62
N LEU A 126 3.85 -4.11 4.54
CA LEU A 126 4.10 -5.54 4.63
C LEU A 126 3.18 -6.25 3.63
N ASP A 127 3.70 -6.50 2.43
CA ASP A 127 2.97 -7.00 1.26
C ASP A 127 3.10 -8.52 1.08
N CYS A 128 2.85 -9.30 2.13
CA CYS A 128 2.68 -10.76 1.98
C CYS A 128 1.47 -11.11 1.10
N SER A 129 0.40 -10.32 1.10
CA SER A 129 -0.67 -10.38 0.10
C SER A 129 -0.70 -9.11 -0.74
N VAL A 130 -1.54 -9.11 -1.77
CA VAL A 130 -1.66 -8.01 -2.73
C VAL A 130 -2.10 -6.73 -2.02
N VAL A 131 -1.34 -5.65 -2.23
CA VAL A 131 -1.72 -4.30 -1.81
C VAL A 131 -2.00 -3.48 -3.06
N LYS A 132 -3.27 -3.16 -3.29
CA LYS A 132 -3.71 -2.34 -4.43
C LYS A 132 -4.03 -0.94 -3.98
N ILE A 133 -3.28 0.04 -4.47
CA ILE A 133 -3.46 1.46 -4.19
C ILE A 133 -3.80 2.17 -5.51
N GLY A 134 -4.91 2.90 -5.50
CA GLY A 134 -5.43 3.65 -6.64
C GLY A 134 -4.61 4.89 -7.01
N ASP A 135 -5.19 5.71 -7.88
CA ASP A 135 -4.59 6.94 -8.39
C ASP A 135 -4.73 8.09 -7.37
N ASN A 136 -3.77 9.02 -7.38
CA ASN A 136 -3.77 10.25 -6.56
C ASN A 136 -3.88 9.99 -5.05
N VAL A 137 -3.36 8.86 -4.56
CA VAL A 137 -3.35 8.55 -3.13
C VAL A 137 -2.16 9.21 -2.45
N MET A 138 -2.42 9.87 -1.32
CA MET A 138 -1.39 10.52 -0.51
C MET A 138 -1.27 9.84 0.85
N CYS A 139 -0.04 9.50 1.24
CA CYS A 139 0.29 9.00 2.56
C CYS A 139 1.08 10.04 3.35
N GLY A 140 0.64 10.33 4.57
CA GLY A 140 1.41 11.06 5.57
C GLY A 140 2.57 10.24 6.11
N THR A 141 3.26 10.76 7.10
CA THR A 141 4.42 10.08 7.71
C THR A 141 4.00 8.86 8.51
N ASN A 142 4.84 7.83 8.56
CA ASN A 142 4.64 6.64 9.41
C ASN A 142 3.32 5.88 9.14
N VAL A 143 2.80 5.93 7.90
CA VAL A 143 1.65 5.10 7.51
C VAL A 143 2.09 3.64 7.39
N SER A 144 1.30 2.73 7.95
CA SER A 144 1.54 1.29 7.92
C SER A 144 0.41 0.53 7.23
N ILE A 145 0.71 -0.27 6.21
CA ILE A 145 -0.22 -1.16 5.52
C ILE A 145 0.25 -2.60 5.76
N LEU A 146 -0.52 -3.37 6.52
CA LEU A 146 -0.06 -4.62 7.12
C LEU A 146 -0.95 -5.78 6.66
N THR A 147 -0.57 -6.44 5.56
CA THR A 147 -1.30 -7.63 5.07
C THR A 147 -1.10 -8.92 5.89
N PRO A 148 0.06 -9.20 6.51
CA PRO A 148 0.26 -10.47 7.19
C PRO A 148 -0.48 -10.53 8.52
N GLY A 149 -0.87 -11.74 8.88
CA GLY A 149 -1.39 -12.14 10.16
C GLY A 149 -0.75 -13.46 10.60
N HIS A 150 -0.97 -13.79 11.87
CA HIS A 150 -0.57 -15.06 12.43
C HIS A 150 -1.74 -15.70 13.19
N PRO A 151 -1.75 -17.03 13.36
CA PRO A 151 -2.68 -17.70 14.23
C PRO A 151 -2.69 -17.11 15.65
N ILE A 152 -3.87 -16.95 16.24
CA ILE A 152 -3.98 -16.49 17.63
C ILE A 152 -3.36 -17.51 18.60
N ASP A 153 -3.55 -18.80 18.32
CA ASP A 153 -2.96 -19.89 19.11
C ASP A 153 -1.42 -19.79 19.06
N PRO A 154 -0.76 -19.53 20.20
CA PRO A 154 0.70 -19.42 20.24
C PRO A 154 1.41 -20.70 19.80
N ASN A 155 0.82 -21.89 19.98
CA ASN A 155 1.45 -23.16 19.58
C ASN A 155 1.60 -23.27 18.07
N LEU A 156 0.74 -22.58 17.30
CA LEU A 156 0.81 -22.49 15.85
C LEU A 156 1.79 -21.41 15.36
N ARG A 157 2.43 -20.67 16.27
CA ARG A 157 3.40 -19.58 15.99
C ARG A 157 4.83 -19.88 16.46
N VAL A 158 5.09 -21.04 17.05
CA VAL A 158 6.43 -21.38 17.57
C VAL A 158 7.32 -21.90 16.46
N TYR A 159 8.51 -21.30 16.31
CA TYR A 159 9.63 -21.88 15.59
C TYR A 159 10.19 -23.04 16.42
N GLY A 160 10.06 -24.29 15.95
CA GLY A 160 10.43 -25.50 16.69
C GLY A 160 10.58 -26.73 15.79
N GLU A 161 10.50 -27.95 16.35
CA GLU A 161 10.82 -29.27 15.74
C GLU A 161 10.17 -29.59 14.37
N HIS A 162 9.28 -28.74 13.87
CA HIS A 162 8.58 -28.89 12.60
C HIS A 162 8.81 -27.78 11.56
N ASP A 163 9.71 -26.81 11.78
CA ASP A 163 10.20 -25.82 10.79
C ASP A 163 9.14 -25.04 9.98
N GLN A 164 7.86 -25.08 10.37
CA GLN A 164 6.76 -24.53 9.57
C GLN A 164 5.84 -23.69 10.44
N VAL A 165 6.29 -22.47 10.77
CA VAL A 165 5.35 -21.43 11.20
C VAL A 165 4.44 -21.13 10.02
N LEU A 166 3.13 -21.33 10.18
CA LEU A 166 2.18 -20.97 9.13
C LEU A 166 1.75 -19.52 9.32
N GLU A 167 1.93 -18.74 8.27
CA GLU A 167 1.40 -17.38 8.16
C GLU A 167 0.18 -17.37 7.26
N ASN A 168 -0.59 -16.30 7.35
CA ASN A 168 -1.68 -15.98 6.42
C ASN A 168 -1.65 -14.48 6.12
N ALA A 169 -1.98 -14.09 4.90
CA ALA A 169 -1.98 -12.67 4.52
C ALA A 169 -3.21 -12.33 3.69
N PHE A 170 -3.80 -11.16 3.91
CA PHE A 170 -5.03 -10.75 3.24
C PHE A 170 -4.81 -9.45 2.48
N PRO A 171 -5.43 -9.31 1.30
CA PRO A 171 -5.15 -8.20 0.43
C PRO A 171 -5.71 -6.89 1.00
N VAL A 172 -5.02 -5.78 0.76
CA VAL A 172 -5.54 -4.44 1.05
C VAL A 172 -5.89 -3.78 -0.28
N THR A 173 -7.05 -3.12 -0.35
CA THR A 173 -7.42 -2.26 -1.49
C THR A 173 -7.70 -0.85 -0.99
N ILE A 174 -7.06 0.15 -1.60
CA ILE A 174 -7.25 1.57 -1.33
C ILE A 174 -7.64 2.23 -2.65
N GLY A 175 -8.85 2.80 -2.70
CA GLY A 175 -9.37 3.49 -3.88
C GLY A 175 -8.67 4.81 -4.16
N ASP A 176 -9.04 5.42 -5.29
CA ASP A 176 -8.44 6.64 -5.78
C ASP A 176 -8.68 7.83 -4.84
N ASN A 177 -7.83 8.85 -4.92
CA ASN A 177 -7.98 10.13 -4.24
C ASN A 177 -8.06 10.03 -2.70
N CYS A 178 -7.55 8.94 -2.12
CA CYS A 178 -7.52 8.77 -0.66
C CYS A 178 -6.37 9.56 -0.03
N TRP A 179 -6.61 10.08 1.17
CA TRP A 179 -5.58 10.65 2.03
C TRP A 179 -5.45 9.84 3.32
N LEU A 180 -4.29 9.18 3.48
CA LEU A 180 -3.91 8.48 4.69
C LEU A 180 -3.07 9.41 5.56
N CYS A 181 -3.66 10.00 6.59
CA CYS A 181 -2.95 10.91 7.48
C CYS A 181 -1.88 10.17 8.31
N GLY A 182 -0.90 10.92 8.82
CA GLY A 182 0.27 10.35 9.46
C GLY A 182 -0.03 9.40 10.63
N GLY A 183 0.73 8.31 10.70
CA GLY A 183 0.65 7.31 11.76
C GLY A 183 -0.56 6.39 11.69
N CYS A 184 -1.40 6.44 10.66
CA CYS A 184 -2.50 5.48 10.53
C CYS A 184 -2.00 4.08 10.12
N THR A 185 -2.74 3.05 10.52
CA THR A 185 -2.47 1.65 10.21
C THR A 185 -3.67 1.02 9.52
N ILE A 186 -3.45 0.34 8.39
CA ILE A 186 -4.45 -0.42 7.64
C ILE A 186 -4.14 -1.91 7.79
N ILE A 187 -5.07 -2.71 8.29
CA ILE A 187 -4.85 -4.14 8.58
C ILE A 187 -5.47 -5.02 7.50
N GLY A 188 -4.72 -6.02 7.01
CA GLY A 188 -5.19 -7.21 6.28
C GLY A 188 -6.30 -6.93 5.28
N GLY A 189 -7.26 -7.81 5.06
CA GLY A 189 -8.42 -7.74 4.16
C GLY A 189 -9.38 -6.53 4.26
N VAL A 190 -8.87 -5.31 4.33
CA VAL A 190 -9.63 -4.05 4.33
C VAL A 190 -9.66 -3.48 2.92
N THR A 191 -10.85 -3.07 2.51
CA THR A 191 -11.10 -2.22 1.33
C THR A 191 -11.50 -0.81 1.77
N ILE A 192 -10.74 0.19 1.32
CA ILE A 192 -11.03 1.61 1.49
C ILE A 192 -11.55 2.14 0.16
N GLY A 193 -12.78 2.65 0.14
CA GLY A 193 -13.36 3.29 -1.03
C GLY A 193 -12.63 4.58 -1.41
N GLU A 194 -12.84 5.05 -2.63
CA GLU A 194 -12.24 6.30 -3.14
C GLU A 194 -12.57 7.53 -2.28
N GLY A 195 -11.72 8.55 -2.35
CA GLY A 195 -11.96 9.85 -1.71
C GLY A 195 -11.99 9.83 -0.18
N CYS A 196 -11.54 8.74 0.45
CA CYS A 196 -11.54 8.62 1.89
C CYS A 196 -10.38 9.40 2.53
N VAL A 197 -10.63 9.93 3.73
CA VAL A 197 -9.60 10.49 4.60
C VAL A 197 -9.50 9.61 5.84
N ILE A 198 -8.34 9.00 6.05
CA ILE A 198 -8.04 8.21 7.24
C ILE A 198 -7.25 9.12 8.19
N GLY A 199 -7.87 9.53 9.29
CA GLY A 199 -7.29 10.45 10.24
C GLY A 199 -6.04 9.90 10.92
N ALA A 200 -5.20 10.82 11.40
CA ALA A 200 -3.90 10.48 11.98
C ALA A 200 -4.04 9.49 13.15
N GLY A 201 -3.11 8.53 13.24
CA GLY A 201 -3.09 7.51 14.31
C GLY A 201 -4.23 6.49 14.28
N SER A 202 -5.08 6.48 13.26
CA SER A 202 -6.22 5.55 13.20
C SER A 202 -5.78 4.12 12.89
N VAL A 203 -6.48 3.14 13.44
CA VAL A 203 -6.26 1.71 13.13
C VAL A 203 -7.49 1.15 12.42
N VAL A 204 -7.39 1.02 11.09
CA VAL A 204 -8.49 0.59 10.22
C VAL A 204 -8.51 -0.93 10.15
N THR A 205 -9.56 -1.52 10.73
CA THR A 205 -9.74 -2.98 10.85
C THR A 205 -10.96 -3.50 10.09
N LYS A 206 -11.65 -2.64 9.34
CA LYS A 206 -12.87 -2.94 8.59
C LYS A 206 -12.93 -2.07 7.34
N ASP A 207 -13.66 -2.53 6.34
CA ASP A 207 -13.90 -1.77 5.11
C ASP A 207 -14.49 -0.39 5.40
N VAL A 208 -14.09 0.56 4.55
CA VAL A 208 -14.47 1.97 4.62
C VAL A 208 -15.23 2.33 3.34
N PRO A 209 -16.50 2.78 3.44
CA PRO A 209 -17.24 3.27 2.29
C PRO A 209 -16.58 4.50 1.67
N ALA A 210 -16.71 4.68 0.36
CA ALA A 210 -16.15 5.83 -0.36
C ALA A 210 -16.56 7.19 0.26
N ASN A 211 -15.72 8.19 0.05
CA ASN A 211 -15.88 9.57 0.50
C ASN A 211 -16.11 9.68 2.02
N SER A 212 -15.46 8.83 2.83
CA SER A 212 -15.62 8.83 4.28
C SER A 212 -14.43 9.46 5.00
N LEU A 213 -14.70 10.23 6.05
CA LEU A 213 -13.72 10.57 7.07
C LEU A 213 -13.75 9.51 8.16
N VAL A 214 -12.62 8.89 8.44
CA VAL A 214 -12.47 7.81 9.43
C VAL A 214 -11.45 8.22 10.48
N ILE A 215 -11.77 8.04 11.76
CA ILE A 215 -10.82 8.30 12.86
C ILE A 215 -10.88 7.21 13.94
N GLY A 216 -9.79 7.06 14.71
CA GLY A 216 -9.77 6.37 16.01
C GLY A 216 -9.17 4.97 16.01
N VAL A 217 -9.18 4.33 17.20
CA VAL A 217 -8.64 2.99 17.44
C VAL A 217 -9.66 2.15 18.24
N PRO A 218 -10.31 1.16 17.63
CA PRO A 218 -10.36 0.90 16.18
C PRO A 218 -11.10 2.02 15.43
N ALA A 219 -10.72 2.24 14.16
CA ALA A 219 -11.20 3.35 13.36
C ALA A 219 -12.70 3.23 13.04
N ARG A 220 -13.40 4.37 13.00
CA ARG A 220 -14.83 4.46 12.69
C ARG A 220 -15.08 5.62 11.72
N VAL A 221 -16.01 5.42 10.80
CA VAL A 221 -16.53 6.49 9.96
C VAL A 221 -17.22 7.51 10.86
N VAL A 222 -16.79 8.77 10.80
CA VAL A 222 -17.38 9.87 11.58
C VAL A 222 -18.24 10.81 10.74
N LYS A 223 -17.96 10.90 9.43
CA LYS A 223 -18.83 11.57 8.47
C LYS A 223 -18.53 11.08 7.06
N THR A 224 -19.54 11.18 6.20
CA THR A 224 -19.34 11.20 4.74
C THR A 224 -19.00 12.63 4.32
N MET A 225 -18.07 12.77 3.40
CA MET A 225 -17.58 14.03 2.87
C MET A 225 -18.21 14.29 1.52
N ASP A 226 -18.54 15.55 1.25
CA ASP A 226 -18.82 16.00 -0.10
C ASP A 226 -17.48 16.26 -0.78
N PRO A 227 -17.16 15.59 -1.91
CA PRO A 227 -15.91 15.82 -2.64
C PRO A 227 -15.79 17.26 -3.18
N LYS A 228 -16.89 18.03 -3.21
CA LYS A 228 -16.88 19.46 -3.56
C LYS A 228 -16.70 20.33 -2.30
N ASP A 229 -15.50 20.34 -1.71
CA ASP A 229 -15.19 21.29 -0.65
C ASP A 229 -15.16 22.72 -1.21
N LYS A 230 -16.23 23.49 -0.94
CA LYS A 230 -16.38 24.88 -1.40
C LYS A 230 -15.64 25.89 -0.52
N SER A 231 -14.97 25.45 0.55
CA SER A 231 -14.26 26.34 1.47
C SER A 231 -12.93 26.86 0.91
N VAL A 232 -12.41 26.23 -0.16
CA VAL A 232 -11.15 26.61 -0.82
C VAL A 232 -11.43 27.01 -2.27
N ASP A 233 -11.26 28.28 -2.61
CA ASP A 233 -11.24 28.74 -4.01
C ASP A 233 -9.84 28.52 -4.61
N LEU A 234 -9.63 27.33 -5.18
CA LEU A 234 -8.38 26.98 -5.84
C LEU A 234 -8.00 27.96 -6.96
N ARG A 235 -8.97 28.54 -7.67
CA ARG A 235 -8.69 29.49 -8.76
C ARG A 235 -8.13 30.78 -8.21
N GLN A 236 -8.69 31.26 -7.10
CA GLN A 236 -8.15 32.44 -6.41
C GLN A 236 -6.72 32.18 -5.93
N ILE A 237 -6.48 31.05 -5.27
CA ILE A 237 -5.14 30.68 -4.78
C ILE A 237 -4.15 30.59 -5.93
N MET A 238 -4.49 29.89 -7.03
CA MET A 238 -3.61 29.76 -8.20
C MET A 238 -3.27 31.11 -8.82
N LYS A 239 -4.25 32.02 -8.91
CA LYS A 239 -4.03 33.39 -9.39
C LYS A 239 -3.06 34.16 -8.50
N GLU A 240 -3.17 34.01 -7.17
CA GLU A 240 -2.26 34.64 -6.21
C GLU A 240 -0.82 34.12 -6.39
N TYR A 241 -0.64 32.83 -6.67
CA TYR A 241 0.67 32.21 -6.92
C TYR A 241 1.18 32.36 -8.37
N LYS A 242 0.44 33.02 -9.26
CA LYS A 242 0.78 33.18 -10.69
C LYS A 242 1.08 31.86 -11.39
N ILE A 243 0.36 30.80 -11.02
CA ILE A 243 0.47 29.49 -11.67
C ILE A 243 -0.44 29.53 -12.90
N GLU A 244 0.15 29.60 -14.10
CA GLU A 244 -0.59 29.57 -15.37
C GLU A 244 -0.86 28.10 -15.76
N GLU A 245 -2.13 27.81 -16.07
CA GLU A 245 -2.65 26.53 -16.60
C GLU A 245 -2.57 25.31 -15.66
N PHE A 246 -3.65 25.12 -14.90
CA PHE A 246 -4.05 23.79 -14.45
C PHE A 246 -5.03 23.24 -15.49
N GLU A 247 -4.62 22.28 -16.31
CA GLU A 247 -5.61 21.44 -16.98
C GLU A 247 -6.38 20.73 -15.86
N THR A 248 -7.64 21.12 -15.66
CA THR A 248 -8.58 20.42 -14.78
C THR A 248 -8.94 19.08 -15.41
N ALA A 249 -7.96 18.23 -15.68
CA ALA A 249 -8.13 16.91 -16.24
C ALA A 249 -8.59 15.97 -15.12
N SER A 250 -9.82 16.19 -14.60
CA SER A 250 -10.72 15.18 -13.99
C SER A 250 -11.80 15.80 -13.07
N TYR A 251 -11.61 17.00 -12.53
CA TYR A 251 -12.68 17.68 -11.80
C TYR A 251 -13.54 18.45 -12.79
N ASN A 252 -14.61 17.83 -13.28
CA ASN A 252 -15.70 18.54 -13.94
C ASN A 252 -16.34 19.50 -12.93
N ILE A 253 -15.79 20.71 -12.85
CA ILE A 253 -16.38 21.86 -12.16
C ILE A 253 -17.51 22.39 -13.04
N ASN A 254 -18.63 21.67 -13.07
CA ASN A 254 -19.94 22.19 -13.44
C ASN A 254 -20.89 22.03 -12.23
#